data_AF-A0A956QDA0-F1
#
_entry.id   AF-A0A956QDA0-F1
#
_cell.length_a   1.000
_cell.length_b   1.000
_cell.length_c   1.000
_cell.angle_alpha   90.00
_cell.angle_beta   90.00
_cell.angle_gamma   90.00
#
_symmetry.space_group_name_H-M   'P 1'
#
loop_
_entity.id
_entity.type
_entity.pdbx_description
1 polymer ?
#
loop_
_entity_poly.entity_id
_entity_poly.type
_entity_poly.pdbx_seq_one_letter_code
_entity_poly.pdbx_strand_id
1 'polypeptide(L)'
;PVFANILLADEINRASPRTQSALLQAMSEAQATVDGTTYDLPSPFMVLATQNPIEFHGTYPLPEAQLDRFLLQTSLGYPDPETEVEVLFGQAQQHPLESLQAVVDTAQVLELQAQARQITVERSVARYMVDLVEASRRHSSLSVGASPRGSLALFRSCRARALIDGRDYCTPDDVKALAEVVLAHRLVLDVKARYAGTAAADVVGELLAQVAPPT
;
A
#
# COMPACT_ATOMS: atom_id res chain seq x y z
N PRO A 1 2.13 -22.02 -5.64
CA PRO A 1 1.50 -21.14 -4.62
C PRO A 1 1.09 -19.75 -5.15
N VAL A 2 1.87 -19.12 -6.04
CA VAL A 2 1.57 -17.76 -6.53
C VAL A 2 0.40 -17.67 -7.53
N PHE A 3 -0.07 -18.80 -8.07
CA PHE A 3 -1.19 -18.85 -9.03
C PHE A 3 -2.55 -18.74 -8.31
N ALA A 4 -2.89 -17.54 -7.86
CA ALA A 4 -4.17 -17.19 -7.22
C ALA A 4 -4.49 -15.72 -7.48
N ASN A 5 -5.75 -15.28 -7.38
CA ASN A 5 -6.10 -13.86 -7.53
C ASN A 5 -5.65 -12.99 -6.34
N ILE A 6 -5.74 -13.54 -5.12
CA ILE A 6 -5.28 -12.90 -3.89
C ILE A 6 -4.28 -13.85 -3.22
N LEU A 7 -3.09 -13.34 -2.96
CA LEU A 7 -2.02 -14.08 -2.29
C LEU A 7 -1.68 -13.40 -0.96
N LEU A 8 -1.95 -14.08 0.15
CA LEU A 8 -1.50 -13.67 1.48
C LEU A 8 -0.13 -14.29 1.77
N ALA A 9 0.90 -13.45 1.82
CA ALA A 9 2.25 -13.78 2.24
C ALA A 9 2.43 -13.40 3.71
N ASP A 10 2.03 -14.31 4.59
CA ASP A 10 2.14 -14.09 6.03
C ASP A 10 3.60 -14.11 6.50
N GLU A 11 3.96 -13.17 7.36
CA GLU A 11 5.29 -12.96 7.92
C GLU A 11 6.40 -13.01 6.86
N ILE A 12 6.26 -12.19 5.82
CA ILE A 12 7.18 -12.17 4.66
C ILE A 12 8.64 -11.98 5.08
N ASN A 13 8.89 -11.33 6.22
CA ASN A 13 10.21 -11.15 6.82
C ASN A 13 10.84 -12.46 7.35
N ARG A 14 10.11 -13.56 7.50
CA ARG A 14 10.68 -14.88 7.88
C ARG A 14 11.12 -15.69 6.67
N ALA A 15 10.63 -15.34 5.48
CA ALA A 15 11.02 -16.01 4.25
C ALA A 15 12.48 -15.68 3.88
N SER A 16 13.17 -16.62 3.23
CA SER A 16 14.54 -16.38 2.75
C SER A 16 14.57 -15.20 1.77
N PRO A 17 15.70 -14.45 1.66
CA PRO A 17 15.81 -13.35 0.70
C PRO A 17 15.52 -13.75 -0.76
N ARG A 18 15.82 -15.00 -1.12
CA ARG A 18 15.49 -15.57 -2.44
C ARG A 18 13.98 -15.73 -2.63
N THR A 19 13.29 -16.21 -1.61
CA THR A 19 11.81 -16.37 -1.61
C THR A 19 11.12 -15.01 -1.67
N GLN A 20 11.57 -14.04 -0.87
CA GLN A 20 11.08 -12.66 -0.92
C GLN A 20 11.24 -12.06 -2.31
N SER A 21 12.43 -12.21 -2.91
CA SER A 21 12.72 -11.69 -4.25
C SER A 21 11.82 -12.33 -5.32
N ALA A 22 11.61 -13.65 -5.27
CA ALA A 22 10.75 -14.36 -6.22
C ALA A 22 9.29 -13.91 -6.11
N LEU A 23 8.78 -13.74 -4.88
CA LEU A 23 7.42 -13.23 -4.65
C LEU A 23 7.25 -11.80 -5.20
N LEU A 24 8.21 -10.92 -4.93
CA LEU A 24 8.16 -9.52 -5.37
C LEU A 24 8.36 -9.36 -6.88
N GLN A 25 9.11 -10.27 -7.50
CA GLN A 25 9.19 -10.37 -8.96
C GLN A 25 7.82 -10.74 -9.53
N ALA A 26 7.19 -11.79 -9.02
CA ALA A 26 5.85 -12.20 -9.44
C ALA A 26 4.81 -11.08 -9.26
N MET A 27 4.90 -10.32 -8.16
CA MET A 27 4.08 -9.13 -7.91
C MET A 27 4.31 -7.99 -8.91
N SER A 28 5.55 -7.81 -9.37
CA SER A 28 5.91 -6.72 -10.29
C SER A 28 5.62 -7.06 -11.75
N GLU A 29 5.81 -8.32 -12.13
CA GLU A 29 5.75 -8.79 -13.52
C GLU A 29 4.42 -9.48 -13.86
N ALA A 30 3.59 -9.81 -12.86
CA ALA A 30 2.38 -10.60 -13.02
C ALA A 30 2.61 -11.95 -13.74
N GLN A 31 3.83 -12.49 -13.61
CA GLN A 31 4.29 -13.74 -14.22
C GLN A 31 5.17 -14.51 -13.25
N ALA A 32 5.26 -15.83 -13.44
CA ALA A 32 6.16 -16.69 -12.68
C ALA A 32 6.89 -17.67 -13.61
N THR A 33 8.21 -17.81 -13.43
CA THR A 33 9.02 -18.79 -14.17
C THR A 33 9.30 -20.02 -13.32
N VAL A 34 8.93 -21.20 -13.83
CA VAL A 34 9.17 -22.51 -13.21
C VAL A 34 9.89 -23.39 -14.25
N ASP A 35 11.06 -23.92 -13.87
CA ASP A 35 11.88 -24.79 -14.73
C ASP A 35 12.11 -24.24 -16.15
N GLY A 36 12.37 -22.94 -16.24
CA GLY A 36 12.62 -22.23 -17.50
C GLY A 36 11.38 -21.89 -18.33
N THR A 37 10.18 -22.29 -17.88
CA THR A 37 8.91 -21.95 -18.51
C THR A 37 8.23 -20.83 -17.75
N THR A 38 7.79 -19.77 -18.45
CA THR A 38 7.12 -18.62 -17.86
C THR A 38 5.61 -18.73 -18.02
N TYR A 39 4.89 -18.48 -16.93
CA TYR A 39 3.44 -18.57 -16.86
C TYR A 39 2.86 -17.23 -16.40
N ASP A 40 1.78 -16.79 -17.04
CA ASP A 40 1.02 -15.62 -16.59
C ASP A 40 0.24 -15.93 -15.31
N LEU A 41 0.19 -14.95 -14.41
CA LEU A 41 -0.64 -15.02 -13.21
C LEU A 41 -2.10 -14.63 -13.53
N PRO A 42 -3.08 -15.16 -12.78
CA PRO A 42 -4.48 -14.78 -12.95
C PRO A 42 -4.70 -13.28 -12.80
N SER A 43 -5.62 -12.72 -13.57
CA SER A 43 -6.04 -11.32 -13.44
C SER A 43 -7.45 -11.24 -12.82
N PRO A 44 -7.68 -10.41 -11.78
CA PRO A 44 -6.70 -9.57 -11.07
C PRO A 44 -5.73 -10.38 -10.21
N PHE A 45 -4.53 -9.84 -9.97
CA PHE A 45 -3.53 -10.39 -9.05
C PHE A 45 -3.20 -9.36 -7.96
N MET A 46 -3.32 -9.74 -6.69
CA MET A 46 -2.99 -8.90 -5.55
C MET A 46 -2.20 -9.69 -4.51
N VAL A 47 -1.12 -9.09 -3.99
CA VAL A 47 -0.35 -9.64 -2.87
C VAL A 47 -0.62 -8.81 -1.63
N LEU A 48 -1.03 -9.49 -0.56
CA LEU A 48 -1.08 -8.96 0.80
C LEU A 48 0.11 -9.58 1.55
N ALA A 49 0.96 -8.76 2.15
CA ALA A 49 2.09 -9.25 2.93
C ALA A 49 2.03 -8.67 4.35
N THR A 50 2.23 -9.51 5.34
CA THR A 50 2.29 -9.09 6.75
C THR A 50 3.73 -9.14 7.23
N GLN A 51 4.06 -8.28 8.20
CA GLN A 51 5.33 -8.31 8.91
C GLN A 51 5.02 -8.24 10.40
N ASN A 52 5.58 -9.17 11.18
CA ASN A 52 5.53 -9.08 12.63
C ASN A 52 6.67 -8.19 13.12
N PRO A 53 6.40 -7.04 13.78
CA PRO A 53 7.43 -6.08 14.17
C PRO A 53 8.19 -6.47 15.45
N ILE A 54 7.72 -7.48 16.19
CA ILE A 54 8.22 -7.80 17.55
C ILE A 54 9.31 -8.89 17.53
N GLU A 55 9.29 -9.79 16.54
CA GLU A 55 10.21 -10.93 16.49
C GLU A 55 11.47 -10.61 15.66
N PHE A 56 12.64 -10.59 16.31
CA PHE A 56 13.93 -10.30 15.65
C PHE A 56 14.78 -11.55 15.35
N HIS A 57 14.43 -12.71 15.93
CA HIS A 57 15.19 -13.94 15.72
C HIS A 57 14.75 -14.67 14.45
N GLY A 58 15.67 -14.80 13.49
CA GLY A 58 15.42 -15.54 12.25
C GLY A 58 14.65 -14.76 11.17
N THR A 59 14.63 -13.43 11.26
CA THR A 59 13.97 -12.57 10.26
C THR A 59 14.98 -11.90 9.32
N TYR A 60 14.61 -11.82 8.05
CA TYR A 60 15.24 -11.07 6.98
C TYR A 60 14.39 -9.83 6.66
N PRO A 61 14.75 -8.62 7.13
CA PRO A 61 13.99 -7.42 6.82
C PRO A 61 13.99 -7.16 5.31
N LEU A 62 12.87 -6.66 4.79
CA LEU A 62 12.80 -6.30 3.38
C LEU A 62 13.63 -5.03 3.16
N PRO A 63 14.57 -5.03 2.20
CA PRO A 63 15.23 -3.82 1.74
C PRO A 63 14.22 -2.75 1.31
N GLU A 64 14.58 -1.48 1.40
CA GLU A 64 13.73 -0.34 1.06
C GLU A 64 13.30 -0.40 -0.41
N ALA A 65 14.21 -0.84 -1.31
CA ALA A 65 13.91 -1.05 -2.71
C ALA A 65 12.83 -2.15 -2.94
N GLN A 66 12.68 -3.09 -2.02
CA GLN A 66 11.62 -4.09 -2.03
C GLN A 66 10.32 -3.53 -1.46
N LEU A 67 10.37 -2.81 -0.34
CA LEU A 67 9.20 -2.15 0.24
C LEU A 67 8.55 -1.13 -0.71
N ASP A 68 9.34 -0.40 -1.51
CA ASP A 68 8.83 0.56 -2.51
C ASP A 68 7.94 -0.10 -3.59
N ARG A 69 7.97 -1.44 -3.70
CA ARG A 69 7.09 -2.20 -4.60
C ARG A 69 5.66 -2.34 -4.09
N PHE A 70 5.42 -2.21 -2.78
CA PHE A 70 4.08 -2.26 -2.22
C PHE A 70 3.36 -0.94 -2.43
N LEU A 71 2.12 -0.98 -2.95
CA LEU A 71 1.34 0.22 -3.19
C LEU A 71 1.08 0.99 -1.89
N LEU A 72 0.59 0.28 -0.87
CA LEU A 72 0.21 0.78 0.45
C LEU A 72 0.93 0.00 1.55
N GLN A 73 1.22 0.68 2.66
CA GLN A 73 1.53 0.07 3.95
C GLN A 73 0.52 0.58 4.98
N THR A 74 0.00 -0.32 5.80
CA THR A 74 -0.91 -0.01 6.90
C THR A 74 -0.53 -0.82 8.12
N SER A 75 -0.85 -0.31 9.30
CA SER A 75 -0.75 -1.02 10.57
C SER A 75 -2.14 -1.48 11.00
N LEU A 76 -2.26 -2.75 11.38
CA LEU A 76 -3.47 -3.22 12.06
C LEU A 76 -3.33 -2.91 13.54
N GLY A 77 -4.20 -2.02 14.04
CA GLY A 77 -4.45 -1.87 15.47
C GLY A 77 -5.44 -2.91 15.97
N TYR A 78 -5.72 -2.86 17.27
CA TYR A 78 -6.85 -3.58 17.84
C TYR A 78 -8.15 -2.81 17.55
N PRO A 79 -9.28 -3.52 17.33
CA PRO A 79 -10.58 -2.88 17.30
C PRO A 79 -10.86 -2.19 18.63
N ASP A 80 -11.74 -1.19 18.62
CA ASP A 80 -12.26 -0.64 19.87
C ASP A 80 -13.11 -1.70 20.61
N PRO A 81 -13.31 -1.55 21.93
CA PRO A 81 -14.02 -2.56 22.72
C PRO A 81 -15.44 -2.87 22.25
N GLU A 82 -16.16 -1.90 21.67
CA GLU A 82 -17.53 -2.13 21.19
C GLU A 82 -17.51 -3.00 19.93
N THR A 83 -16.64 -2.66 18.97
CA THR A 83 -16.41 -3.49 17.77
C THR A 83 -15.94 -4.90 18.15
N GLU A 84 -15.07 -5.03 19.16
CA GLU A 84 -14.60 -6.34 19.64
C GLU A 84 -15.75 -7.18 20.23
N VAL A 85 -16.64 -6.56 21.00
CA VAL A 85 -17.85 -7.20 21.51
C VAL A 85 -18.76 -7.66 20.36
N GLU A 86 -18.97 -6.83 19.34
CA GLU A 86 -19.76 -7.22 18.16
C GLU A 86 -19.16 -8.42 17.42
N VAL A 87 -17.84 -8.47 17.27
CA VAL A 87 -17.15 -9.62 16.65
C VAL A 87 -17.39 -10.91 17.45
N LEU A 88 -17.33 -10.84 18.79
CA LEU A 88 -17.59 -11.99 19.66
C LEU A 88 -19.02 -12.51 19.51
N PHE A 89 -20.02 -11.64 19.49
CA PHE A 89 -21.42 -12.03 19.29
C PHE A 89 -21.71 -12.50 17.86
N GLY A 90 -21.06 -11.89 16.85
CA GLY A 90 -21.18 -12.27 15.45
C GLY A 90 -20.67 -13.69 15.16
N GLN A 91 -19.70 -14.18 15.94
CA GLN A 91 -19.18 -15.56 15.83
C GLN A 91 -19.93 -16.57 16.71
N ALA A 92 -20.86 -16.14 17.56
CA ALA A 92 -21.47 -16.98 18.58
C ALA A 92 -22.46 -18.02 18.03
N GLN A 93 -23.03 -17.81 16.83
CA GLN A 93 -24.02 -18.73 16.25
C GLN A 93 -23.49 -19.48 15.02
N GLN A 94 -22.94 -18.77 14.04
CA GLN A 94 -22.36 -19.34 12.82
C GLN A 94 -21.18 -18.48 12.38
N HIS A 95 -20.16 -19.11 11.80
CA HIS A 95 -19.00 -18.36 11.31
C HIS A 95 -19.44 -17.48 10.12
N PRO A 96 -19.21 -16.15 10.11
CA PRO A 96 -19.74 -15.23 9.08
C PRO A 96 -19.41 -15.63 7.63
N LEU A 97 -18.28 -16.33 7.45
CA LEU A 97 -17.83 -16.86 6.16
C LEU A 97 -18.81 -17.87 5.53
N GLU A 98 -19.60 -18.58 6.34
CA GLU A 98 -20.55 -19.60 5.84
C GLU A 98 -21.74 -18.96 5.11
N SER A 99 -22.09 -17.73 5.46
CA SER A 99 -23.19 -16.96 4.84
C SER A 99 -22.74 -15.97 3.77
N LEU A 100 -21.43 -15.86 3.53
CA LEU A 100 -20.87 -14.84 2.64
C LEU A 100 -21.27 -15.11 1.17
N GLN A 101 -21.85 -14.11 0.52
CA GLN A 101 -22.21 -14.17 -0.89
C GLN A 101 -21.31 -13.25 -1.72
N ALA A 102 -20.98 -13.68 -2.93
CA ALA A 102 -20.23 -12.86 -3.87
C ALA A 102 -21.07 -11.66 -4.30
N VAL A 103 -20.54 -10.45 -4.08
CA VAL A 103 -21.17 -9.19 -4.52
C VAL A 103 -20.65 -8.78 -5.90
N VAL A 104 -19.40 -9.13 -6.21
CA VAL A 104 -18.76 -8.89 -7.50
C VAL A 104 -17.90 -10.09 -7.92
N ASP A 105 -17.75 -10.29 -9.22
CA ASP A 105 -16.83 -11.27 -9.80
C ASP A 105 -15.51 -10.62 -10.28
N THR A 106 -14.58 -11.44 -10.76
CA THR A 106 -13.26 -10.97 -11.22
C THR A 106 -13.34 -10.11 -12.48
N ALA A 107 -14.31 -10.34 -13.37
CA ALA A 107 -14.49 -9.52 -14.57
C ALA A 107 -14.97 -8.12 -14.20
N GLN A 108 -15.90 -8.02 -13.26
CA GLN A 108 -16.37 -6.74 -12.71
C GLN A 108 -15.25 -5.99 -11.98
N VAL A 109 -14.38 -6.68 -11.24
CA VAL A 109 -13.19 -6.05 -10.62
C VAL A 109 -12.25 -5.46 -11.69
N LEU A 110 -12.03 -6.17 -12.79
CA LEU A 110 -11.20 -5.66 -13.91
C LEU A 110 -11.85 -4.45 -14.59
N GLU A 111 -13.17 -4.44 -14.71
CA GLU A 111 -13.92 -3.28 -15.21
C GLU A 111 -13.77 -2.08 -14.27
N LEU A 112 -13.91 -2.26 -12.97
CA LEU A 112 -13.67 -1.21 -11.96
C LEU A 112 -12.24 -0.68 -12.02
N GLN A 113 -11.24 -1.54 -12.23
CA GLN A 113 -9.85 -1.10 -12.44
C GLN A 113 -9.70 -0.27 -13.73
N ALA A 114 -10.45 -0.59 -14.79
CA ALA A 114 -10.47 0.21 -16.01
C ALA A 114 -11.16 1.57 -15.80
N GLN A 115 -12.25 1.62 -15.05
CA GLN A 115 -12.95 2.86 -14.68
C GLN A 115 -12.10 3.75 -13.78
N ALA A 116 -11.39 3.18 -12.79
CA ALA A 116 -10.43 3.92 -11.96
C ALA A 116 -9.34 4.56 -12.83
N ARG A 117 -8.94 3.91 -13.94
CA ARG A 117 -8.01 4.47 -14.93
C ARG A 117 -8.59 5.58 -15.81
N GLN A 118 -9.86 5.94 -15.64
CA GLN A 118 -10.51 7.05 -16.36
C GLN A 118 -10.80 8.26 -15.47
N ILE A 119 -10.78 8.12 -14.13
CA ILE A 119 -10.99 9.23 -13.18
C ILE A 119 -10.09 10.42 -13.50
N THR A 120 -10.66 11.61 -13.54
CA THR A 120 -9.95 12.84 -13.89
C THR A 120 -9.02 13.27 -12.76
N VAL A 121 -7.79 13.62 -13.09
CA VAL A 121 -6.86 14.25 -12.15
C VAL A 121 -6.37 15.54 -12.77
N GLU A 122 -6.74 16.67 -12.18
CA GLU A 122 -6.27 17.96 -12.66
C GLU A 122 -4.74 18.07 -12.52
N ARG A 123 -4.13 18.86 -13.42
CA ARG A 123 -2.68 19.09 -13.39
C ARG A 123 -2.22 19.73 -12.09
N SER A 124 -3.05 20.56 -11.48
CA SER A 124 -2.84 21.18 -10.17
C SER A 124 -2.71 20.13 -9.05
N VAL A 125 -3.64 19.17 -9.00
CA VAL A 125 -3.63 18.06 -8.04
C VAL A 125 -2.46 17.11 -8.30
N ALA A 126 -2.17 16.79 -9.56
CA ALA A 126 -1.00 15.98 -9.92
C ALA A 126 0.32 16.69 -9.55
N ARG A 127 0.38 18.02 -9.70
CA ARG A 127 1.53 18.82 -9.29
C ARG A 127 1.72 18.79 -7.79
N TYR A 128 0.63 18.89 -7.02
CA TYR A 128 0.66 18.75 -5.55
C TYR A 128 1.26 17.41 -5.10
N MET A 129 0.87 16.29 -5.72
CA MET A 129 1.48 14.98 -5.44
C MET A 129 2.99 14.97 -5.70
N VAL A 130 3.44 15.61 -6.79
CA VAL A 130 4.87 15.71 -7.13
C VAL A 130 5.61 16.61 -6.14
N ASP A 131 5.02 17.73 -5.75
CA ASP A 131 5.62 18.67 -4.80
C ASP A 131 5.81 18.04 -3.41
N LEU A 132 4.87 17.22 -2.94
CA LEU A 132 5.02 16.42 -1.71
C LEU A 132 6.22 15.46 -1.80
N VAL A 133 6.31 14.72 -2.92
CA VAL A 133 7.41 13.78 -3.14
C VAL A 133 8.74 14.52 -3.28
N GLU A 134 8.78 15.67 -3.95
CA GLU A 134 9.99 16.49 -4.09
C GLU A 134 10.43 17.10 -2.75
N ALA A 135 9.49 17.57 -1.95
CA ALA A 135 9.74 18.07 -0.60
C ALA A 135 10.32 16.97 0.31
N SER A 136 9.82 15.73 0.21
CA SER A 136 10.40 14.60 0.95
C SER A 136 11.88 14.36 0.63
N ARG A 137 12.32 14.60 -0.61
CA ARG A 137 13.73 14.41 -1.01
C ARG A 137 14.67 15.50 -0.48
N ARG A 138 14.11 16.62 -0.01
CA ARG A 138 14.84 17.75 0.58
C ARG A 138 14.65 17.85 2.09
N HIS A 139 13.88 16.94 2.68
CA HIS A 139 13.56 16.97 4.09
C HIS A 139 14.77 16.61 4.94
N SER A 140 15.09 17.42 5.95
CA SER A 140 16.30 17.25 6.77
C SER A 140 16.30 15.98 7.61
N SER A 141 15.13 15.50 8.02
CA SER A 141 14.96 14.26 8.79
C SER A 141 15.08 12.98 7.95
N LEU A 142 15.29 13.09 6.63
CA LEU A 142 15.33 11.96 5.71
C LEU A 142 16.70 11.78 5.07
N SER A 143 17.19 10.54 5.08
CA SER A 143 18.34 10.13 4.26
C SER A 143 17.93 9.77 2.84
N VAL A 144 16.70 9.26 2.66
CA VAL A 144 16.10 8.97 1.34
C VAL A 144 14.63 9.38 1.36
N GLY A 145 14.24 10.26 0.45
CA GLY A 145 12.84 10.63 0.21
C GLY A 145 12.14 9.70 -0.79
N ALA A 146 10.85 9.93 -1.01
CA ALA A 146 10.05 9.07 -1.88
C ALA A 146 10.52 9.10 -3.34
N SER A 147 10.53 7.92 -3.98
CA SER A 147 10.88 7.74 -5.39
C SER A 147 9.75 8.23 -6.31
N PRO A 148 9.96 8.35 -7.65
CA PRO A 148 8.88 8.58 -8.61
C PRO A 148 7.77 7.51 -8.56
N ARG A 149 8.05 6.33 -7.99
CA ARG A 149 7.01 5.32 -7.75
C ARG A 149 6.03 5.77 -6.67
N GLY A 150 6.47 6.57 -5.70
CA GLY A 150 5.60 7.17 -4.69
C GLY A 150 4.56 8.11 -5.29
N SER A 151 4.96 8.99 -6.22
CA SER A 151 3.98 9.89 -6.89
C SER A 151 3.04 9.11 -7.80
N LEU A 152 3.52 8.07 -8.50
CA LEU A 152 2.67 7.20 -9.30
C LEU A 152 1.68 6.38 -8.44
N ALA A 153 2.14 5.91 -7.26
CA ALA A 153 1.32 5.21 -6.29
C ALA A 153 0.20 6.11 -5.74
N LEU A 154 0.53 7.36 -5.38
CA LEU A 154 -0.45 8.37 -4.98
C LEU A 154 -1.47 8.61 -6.07
N PHE A 155 -1.02 8.84 -7.31
CA PHE A 155 -1.88 9.10 -8.44
C PHE A 155 -2.88 7.96 -8.68
N ARG A 156 -2.42 6.70 -8.66
CA ARG A 156 -3.29 5.52 -8.83
C ARG A 156 -4.25 5.35 -7.66
N SER A 157 -3.77 5.53 -6.44
CA SER A 157 -4.58 5.33 -5.23
C SER A 157 -5.67 6.40 -5.10
N CYS A 158 -5.37 7.67 -5.43
CA CYS A 158 -6.36 8.75 -5.40
C CYS A 158 -7.49 8.50 -6.40
N ARG A 159 -7.17 8.00 -7.59
CA ARG A 159 -8.19 7.64 -8.58
C ARG A 159 -9.07 6.49 -8.13
N ALA A 160 -8.47 5.47 -7.52
CA ALA A 160 -9.23 4.36 -6.94
C ALA A 160 -10.16 4.86 -5.82
N ARG A 161 -9.67 5.74 -4.93
CA ARG A 161 -10.46 6.33 -3.84
C ARG A 161 -11.62 7.18 -4.36
N ALA A 162 -11.37 8.07 -5.31
CA ALA A 162 -12.41 8.89 -5.92
C ALA A 162 -13.52 8.02 -6.54
N LEU A 163 -13.15 6.94 -7.25
CA LEU A 163 -14.13 5.98 -7.78
C LEU A 163 -14.95 5.31 -6.68
N ILE A 164 -14.31 4.84 -5.59
CA ILE A 164 -14.98 4.23 -4.44
C ILE A 164 -15.97 5.21 -3.80
N ASP A 165 -15.62 6.49 -3.74
CA ASP A 165 -16.46 7.57 -3.23
C ASP A 165 -17.53 8.04 -4.25
N GLY A 166 -17.62 7.40 -5.42
CA GLY A 166 -18.61 7.73 -6.46
C GLY A 166 -18.32 9.02 -7.23
N ARG A 167 -17.09 9.54 -7.18
CA ARG A 167 -16.64 10.75 -7.89
C ARG A 167 -15.87 10.37 -9.14
N ASP A 168 -15.95 11.21 -10.17
CA ASP A 168 -15.23 11.10 -11.44
C ASP A 168 -13.96 11.98 -11.51
N TYR A 169 -13.61 12.66 -10.41
CA TYR A 169 -12.40 13.47 -10.26
C TYR A 169 -11.73 13.32 -8.89
N CYS A 170 -10.40 13.48 -8.88
CA CYS A 170 -9.59 13.54 -7.66
C CYS A 170 -9.52 14.96 -7.10
N THR A 171 -9.46 15.06 -5.78
CA THR A 171 -9.27 16.31 -5.02
C THR A 171 -7.95 16.30 -4.25
N PRO A 172 -7.46 17.46 -3.76
CA PRO A 172 -6.33 17.49 -2.84
C PRO A 172 -6.55 16.67 -1.57
N ASP A 173 -7.80 16.52 -1.12
CA ASP A 173 -8.11 15.74 0.08
C ASP A 173 -7.98 14.23 -0.13
N ASP A 174 -8.05 13.75 -1.39
CA ASP A 174 -7.64 12.39 -1.74
C ASP A 174 -6.16 12.16 -1.55
N VAL A 175 -5.35 13.15 -1.94
CA VAL A 175 -3.90 13.11 -1.76
C VAL A 175 -3.56 13.08 -0.28
N LYS A 176 -4.16 13.97 0.54
CA LYS A 176 -3.92 14.02 1.99
C LYS A 176 -4.28 12.72 2.68
N ALA A 177 -5.45 12.15 2.38
CA ALA A 177 -5.90 10.92 3.03
C ALA A 177 -5.04 9.70 2.71
N LEU A 178 -4.38 9.69 1.54
CA LEU A 178 -3.56 8.56 1.09
C LEU A 178 -2.06 8.80 1.27
N ALA A 179 -1.63 10.02 1.58
CA ALA A 179 -0.22 10.39 1.66
C ALA A 179 0.54 9.55 2.67
N GLU A 180 0.01 9.31 3.87
CA GLU A 180 0.71 8.53 4.89
C GLU A 180 0.89 7.07 4.45
N VAL A 181 -0.21 6.37 4.15
CA VAL A 181 -0.21 4.94 3.77
C VAL A 181 0.51 4.66 2.45
N VAL A 182 0.67 5.67 1.60
CA VAL A 182 1.45 5.56 0.36
C VAL A 182 2.91 5.97 0.60
N LEU A 183 3.21 7.04 1.32
CA LEU A 183 4.58 7.58 1.33
C LEU A 183 5.42 7.07 2.51
N ALA A 184 4.85 6.80 3.67
CA ALA A 184 5.62 6.57 4.90
C ALA A 184 6.65 5.43 4.75
N HIS A 185 6.26 4.29 4.17
CA HIS A 185 7.17 3.14 3.96
C HIS A 185 8.22 3.36 2.87
N ARG A 186 8.15 4.47 2.14
CA ARG A 186 9.10 4.88 1.09
C ARG A 186 10.11 5.91 1.60
N LEU A 187 9.99 6.36 2.85
CA LEU A 187 10.88 7.33 3.47
C LEU A 187 11.88 6.60 4.36
N VAL A 188 13.16 6.96 4.23
CA VAL A 188 14.21 6.46 5.10
C VAL A 188 14.67 7.60 5.98
N LEU A 189 14.34 7.52 7.27
CA LEU A 189 14.79 8.48 8.27
C LEU A 189 16.31 8.52 8.34
N ASP A 190 16.86 9.72 8.57
CA ASP A 190 18.26 9.85 8.95
C ASP A 190 18.49 9.30 10.37
N VAL A 191 19.76 9.12 10.73
CA VAL A 191 20.13 8.53 12.02
C VAL A 191 19.66 9.40 13.19
N LYS A 192 19.73 10.74 13.05
CA LYS A 192 19.38 11.68 14.13
C LYS A 192 17.87 11.67 14.41
N ALA A 193 17.04 11.74 13.38
CA ALA A 193 15.59 11.68 13.49
C ALA A 193 15.13 10.35 14.09
N ARG A 194 15.76 9.23 13.68
CA ARG A 194 15.48 7.92 14.27
C ARG A 194 15.78 7.88 15.77
N TYR A 195 16.90 8.45 16.21
CA TYR A 195 17.23 8.55 17.65
C TYR A 195 16.30 9.50 18.42
N ALA A 196 15.77 10.53 17.75
CA ALA A 196 14.79 11.44 18.33
C ALA A 196 13.38 10.84 18.45
N GLY A 197 13.16 9.62 17.94
CA GLY A 197 11.87 8.94 17.99
C GLY A 197 10.89 9.40 16.91
N THR A 198 11.34 10.16 15.90
CA THR A 198 10.52 10.56 14.77
C THR A 198 10.11 9.34 13.95
N ALA A 199 8.83 9.23 13.58
CA ALA A 199 8.35 8.25 12.63
C ALA A 199 8.27 8.82 11.22
N ALA A 200 8.31 7.95 10.20
CA ALA A 200 8.12 8.38 8.82
C ALA A 200 6.73 9.00 8.58
N ALA A 201 5.71 8.53 9.32
CA ALA A 201 4.37 9.10 9.31
C ALA A 201 4.35 10.57 9.77
N ASP A 202 5.12 10.90 10.82
CA ASP A 202 5.25 12.28 11.32
C ASP A 202 5.80 13.20 10.23
N VAL A 203 6.84 12.75 9.51
CA VAL A 203 7.43 13.49 8.39
C VAL A 203 6.41 13.70 7.26
N VAL A 204 5.57 12.70 6.96
CA VAL A 204 4.49 12.89 5.98
C VAL A 204 3.50 13.97 6.46
N GLY A 205 3.14 13.97 7.74
CA GLY A 205 2.31 15.02 8.35
C GLY A 205 2.93 16.41 8.20
N GLU A 206 4.23 16.55 8.47
CA GLU A 206 4.98 17.80 8.27
C GLU A 206 4.96 18.24 6.80
N LEU A 207 5.17 17.32 5.85
CA LEU A 207 5.14 17.62 4.42
C LEU A 207 3.75 18.10 3.97
N LEU A 208 2.67 17.48 4.46
CA LEU A 208 1.30 17.90 4.16
C LEU A 208 0.97 19.29 4.71
N ALA A 209 1.56 19.67 5.86
CA ALA A 209 1.41 21.00 6.43
C ALA A 209 2.25 22.06 5.69
N GLN A 210 3.41 21.67 5.17
CA GLN A 210 4.35 22.57 4.47
C GLN A 210 3.95 22.85 3.03
N VAL A 211 3.52 21.82 2.29
CA VAL A 211 3.18 21.95 0.86
C VAL A 211 1.73 22.35 0.73
N ALA A 212 1.49 23.56 0.23
CA ALA A 212 0.13 24.07 0.05
C ALA A 212 -0.61 23.28 -1.04
N PRO A 213 -1.85 22.81 -0.78
CA PRO A 213 -2.68 22.25 -1.84
C PRO A 213 -3.11 23.33 -2.83
N PRO A 214 -3.46 22.97 -4.07
CA PRO A 214 -4.04 23.92 -5.00
C PRO A 214 -5.40 24.41 -4.50
N THR A 215 -5.71 25.67 -4.82
CA THR A 215 -7.00 26.33 -4.54
C THR A 215 -8.06 25.97 -5.56
#